data_AF-A0A380U2W7-F1
#
_entry.id   AF-A0A380U2W7-F1
#
_cell.length_a   1.000
_cell.length_b   1.000
_cell.length_c   1.000
_cell.angle_alpha   90.00
_cell.angle_beta   90.00
_cell.angle_gamma   90.00
#
_symmetry.space_group_name_H-M   'P 1'
#
loop_
_entity.id
_entity.type
_entity.pdbx_description
1 polymer ?
#
loop_
_entity_poly.entity_id
_entity_poly.type
_entity_poly.pdbx_seq_one_letter_code
_entity_poly.pdbx_strand_id
1 'polypeptide(L)' 'MKKLTRVHPLMSEAFIIWLVRIGYRGVRHSSGDTHFYCEVVNKNFPRGVVIMANGKLNKIAVRLYEEFKKHDPFNEVV' A
#
# COMPACT_ATOMS: atom_id res chain seq x y z
N MET A 1 22.48 -10.07 8.63
CA MET A 1 21.56 -9.15 7.94
C MET A 1 20.26 -9.87 7.66
N LYS A 2 19.14 -9.52 8.30
CA LYS A 2 17.83 -10.09 7.92
C LYS A 2 17.55 -9.65 6.48
N LYS A 3 17.43 -10.59 5.55
CA LYS A 3 17.04 -10.32 4.16
C LYS A 3 15.72 -9.54 4.24
N LEU A 4 15.73 -8.26 3.86
CA LEU A 4 14.52 -7.45 3.78
C LEU A 4 13.56 -8.19 2.85
N THR A 5 12.53 -8.80 3.42
CA THR A 5 11.47 -9.48 2.70
C THR A 5 10.83 -8.44 1.79
N ARG A 6 11.23 -8.42 0.51
CA ARG A 6 10.57 -7.58 -0.49
C ARG A 6 9.15 -8.10 -0.62
N VAL A 7 8.17 -7.20 -0.54
CA VAL A 7 6.78 -7.55 -0.83
C VAL A 7 6.74 -8.15 -2.24
N HIS A 8 6.03 -9.27 -2.40
CA HIS A 8 5.89 -9.92 -3.70
C HIS A 8 5.26 -8.93 -4.70
N PRO A 9 5.70 -8.88 -5.97
CA PRO A 9 5.16 -7.92 -6.96
C PRO A 9 3.64 -7.99 -7.09
N LEU A 10 3.05 -9.20 -7.15
CA LEU A 10 1.59 -9.37 -7.22
C LEU A 10 0.87 -8.83 -5.97
N MET A 11 1.43 -9.05 -4.78
CA MET A 11 0.89 -8.49 -3.53
C MET A 11 0.94 -6.95 -3.53
N SER A 12 1.97 -6.38 -4.14
CA SER A 12 2.12 -4.93 -4.26
C SER A 12 1.05 -4.35 -5.19
N GLU A 13 0.80 -4.98 -6.34
CA GLU A 13 -0.24 -4.57 -7.27
C GLU A 13 -1.64 -4.69 -6.67
N ALA A 14 -1.96 -5.82 -6.04
CA ALA A 14 -3.26 -6.01 -5.39
C ALA A 14 -3.47 -5.02 -4.23
N PHE A 15 -2.42 -4.68 -3.49
CA PHE A 15 -2.51 -3.64 -2.47
C PHE A 15 -2.83 -2.26 -3.06
N ILE A 16 -2.20 -1.88 -4.18
CA ILE A 16 -2.49 -0.62 -4.89
C ILE A 16 -3.95 -0.60 -5.37
N ILE A 17 -4.42 -1.71 -5.97
CA ILE A 17 -5.81 -1.84 -6.42
C ILE A 17 -6.77 -1.71 -5.24
N TRP A 18 -6.47 -2.34 -4.11
CA TRP A 18 -7.28 -2.24 -2.90
C TRP A 18 -7.33 -0.81 -2.35
N LEU A 19 -6.20 -0.08 -2.31
CA LEU A 19 -6.18 1.33 -1.93
C LEU A 19 -7.10 2.18 -2.80
N VAL A 20 -7.07 1.98 -4.12
CA VAL A 20 -7.96 2.69 -5.05
C VAL A 20 -9.42 2.32 -4.81
N ARG A 21 -9.72 1.02 -4.59
CA ARG A 21 -11.07 0.52 -4.33
C ARG A 21 -11.70 1.12 -3.06
N ILE A 22 -10.91 1.37 -2.02
CA ILE A 22 -11.41 1.98 -0.77
C ILE A 22 -11.46 3.51 -0.82
N GLY A 23 -11.11 4.14 -1.95
CA GLY A 23 -11.28 5.58 -2.16
C GLY A 23 -10.02 6.42 -2.10
N TYR A 24 -8.82 5.82 -2.15
CA TYR A 24 -7.59 6.58 -2.38
C TYR A 24 -7.37 6.86 -3.87
N ARG A 25 -6.76 8.01 -4.17
CA ARG A 25 -6.23 8.38 -5.48
C ARG A 25 -4.71 8.36 -5.42
N GLY A 26 -4.08 7.53 -6.25
CA GLY A 26 -2.62 7.46 -6.38
C GLY A 26 -2.10 8.50 -7.38
N VAL A 27 -1.10 9.27 -6.99
CA VAL A 27 -0.37 10.20 -7.86
C VAL A 27 1.11 9.80 -7.85
N ARG A 28 1.66 9.53 -9.04
CA ARG A 28 3.06 9.19 -9.19
C ARG A 28 3.89 10.46 -9.36
N HIS A 29 4.89 10.64 -8.50
CA HIS A 29 5.82 11.76 -8.56
C HIS A 29 6.98 11.44 -9.50
N SER A 30 7.67 12.49 -9.96
CA SER A 30 8.88 12.37 -10.80
C SER A 30 10.04 11.65 -10.09
N SER A 31 10.04 11.62 -8.75
CA SER A 31 10.98 10.79 -7.95
C SER A 31 10.76 9.29 -8.13
N GLY A 32 9.63 8.88 -8.73
CA GLY A 32 9.20 7.49 -8.86
C GLY A 32 8.31 7.01 -7.71
N ASP A 33 8.18 7.78 -6.63
CA ASP A 33 7.28 7.49 -5.51
C ASP A 33 5.82 7.67 -5.92
N THR A 34 4.93 6.89 -5.31
CA THR A 34 3.47 7.02 -5.49
C THR A 34 2.84 7.43 -4.17
N HIS A 35 2.18 8.58 -4.20
CA HIS A 35 1.50 9.17 -3.05
C HIS A 35 -0.01 8.92 -3.19
N PHE A 36 -0.64 8.45 -2.12
CA PHE A 36 -2.06 8.16 -2.10
C PHE A 36 -2.79 9.17 -1.23
N TYR A 37 -3.84 9.76 -1.80
CA TYR A 37 -4.67 10.80 -1.20
C TYR A 37 -6.11 10.31 -1.09
N CYS A 38 -6.79 10.57 0.02
CA CYS A 38 -8.22 10.32 0.16
C CYS A 38 -8.91 11.66 0.41
N GLU A 39 -10.09 11.85 -0.20
CA GLU A 39 -10.91 13.05 -0.02
C GLU A 39 -11.43 13.13 1.42
N VAL A 40 -11.85 12.00 1.98
CA VAL A 40 -12.28 11.87 3.37
C VAL A 40 -11.10 11.44 4.23
N VAL A 41 -10.77 12.24 5.24
CA VAL A 41 -9.63 11.99 6.12
C VAL A 41 -10.13 11.72 7.52
N ASN A 42 -9.88 10.53 8.03
CA ASN A 42 -10.23 10.12 9.39
C ASN A 42 -9.30 9.01 9.88
N LYS A 43 -9.58 8.45 11.07
CA LYS A 43 -8.75 7.39 11.68
C LYS A 43 -8.64 6.11 10.84
N ASN A 44 -9.63 5.85 9.98
CA ASN A 44 -9.69 4.71 9.07
C ASN A 44 -9.05 5.03 7.71
N PHE A 45 -9.05 6.30 7.30
CA PHE A 45 -8.44 6.81 6.07
C PHE A 45 -7.32 7.82 6.38
N PRO A 46 -6.14 7.35 6.82
CA PRO A 46 -5.03 8.24 7.14
C PRO A 46 -4.44 8.92 5.89
N ARG A 47 -3.92 10.14 6.07
CA ARG A 47 -3.17 10.89 5.05
C ARG A 47 -1.75 10.38 4.90
N GLY A 48 -1.12 10.72 3.77
CA GLY A 48 0.32 10.54 3.59
C GLY A 48 0.71 9.07 3.40
N VAL A 49 -0.14 8.28 2.75
CA VAL A 49 0.18 6.92 2.34
C VAL A 49 1.15 7.02 1.17
N VAL A 50 2.34 6.44 1.29
CA VAL A 50 3.39 6.52 0.26
C VAL A 50 3.99 5.16 -0.01
N ILE A 51 4.05 4.80 -1.28
CA ILE A 51 4.84 3.69 -1.82
C ILE A 51 6.05 4.28 -2.52
N MET A 52 7.24 4.02 -2.01
CA MET A 52 8.48 4.57 -2.54
C MET A 52 8.86 3.91 -3.86
N ALA A 53 9.66 4.57 -4.68
CA ALA A 53 10.14 4.08 -5.98
C ALA A 53 10.85 2.71 -5.89
N ASN A 54 11.45 2.42 -4.72
CA ASN A 54 12.12 1.15 -4.44
C ASN A 54 11.17 0.06 -3.88
N GLY A 55 9.86 0.29 -3.89
CA GLY A 55 8.83 -0.62 -3.37
C GLY A 55 8.67 -0.60 -1.84
N LYS A 56 9.39 0.26 -1.10
CA LYS A 56 9.20 0.38 0.35
C LYS A 56 7.93 1.14 0.67
N LEU A 57 7.23 0.65 1.69
CA LEU A 57 6.06 1.30 2.25
C LEU A 57 6.49 2.23 3.39
N ASN A 58 5.93 3.43 3.47
CA ASN A 58 6.08 4.25 4.68
C ASN A 58 5.24 3.68 5.84
N LYS A 59 5.42 4.18 7.07
CA LYS A 59 4.75 3.64 8.27
C LYS A 59 3.22 3.54 8.13
N ILE A 60 2.62 4.50 7.44
CA ILE A 60 1.17 4.57 7.25
C ILE A 60 0.72 3.53 6.22
N ALA A 61 1.44 3.41 5.10
CA ALA A 61 1.20 2.39 4.09
C ALA A 61 1.40 0.97 4.66
N VAL A 62 2.37 0.75 5.55
CA VAL A 62 2.54 -0.54 6.25
C VAL A 62 1.30 -0.89 7.06
N ARG A 63 0.75 0.06 7.83
CA ARG A 63 -0.48 -0.19 8.62
C ARG A 63 -1.64 -0.62 7.72
N LEU A 64 -1.84 0.07 6.60
CA LEU A 64 -2.88 -0.28 5.63
C LEU A 64 -2.61 -1.62 4.94
N TYR A 65 -1.34 -1.95 4.67
CA TYR A 65 -0.94 -3.22 4.09
C TYR A 65 -1.22 -4.40 5.03
N GLU A 66 -1.01 -4.23 6.33
CA GLU A 66 -1.39 -5.24 7.33
C GLU A 66 -2.91 -5.44 7.40
N GLU A 67 -3.71 -4.39 7.25
CA GLU A 67 -5.17 -4.51 7.12
C GLU A 67 -5.56 -5.22 5.81
N PHE A 68 -4.95 -4.84 4.69
CA PHE A 68 -5.17 -5.47 3.38
C PHE A 68 -4.96 -6.99 3.43
N LYS A 69 -3.89 -7.47 4.08
CA LYS A 69 -3.61 -8.90 4.21
C LYS A 69 -4.72 -9.69 4.92
N LYS A 70 -5.51 -9.05 5.79
CA LYS A 70 -6.65 -9.71 6.47
C LYS A 70 -7.80 -10.05 5.52
N HIS A 71 -7.82 -9.47 4.32
CA HIS A 71 -8.81 -9.78 3.30
C HIS A 71 -8.45 -10.98 2.43
N ASP A 72 -7.36 -11.70 2.76
CA ASP A 72 -6.84 -12.86 2.03
C ASP A 72 -6.86 -12.66 0.49
N PRO A 73 -6.13 -11.65 -0.01
CA PRO A 73 -6.28 -11.16 -1.38
C PRO A 73 -5.94 -12.18 -2.47
N PHE A 74 -5.29 -13.28 -2.14
CA PHE A 74 -4.91 -14.33 -3.09
C PHE A 74 -5.33 -15.73 -2.67
N ASN A 75 -5.97 -15.93 -1.51
CA ASN A 75 -6.19 -17.28 -0.96
C ASN A 75 -4.90 -18.11 -1.09
N GLU A 76 -3.75 -17.55 -0.68
CA GLU A 76 -2.49 -18.30 -0.75
C GLU A 76 -2.54 -19.42 0.29
N VAL A 77 -3.01 -20.57 -0.21
CA VAL A 77 -2.84 -21.93 0.24
C VAL A 77 -1.61 -22.05 1.14
N VAL A 78 -1.88 -22.47 2.38
CA VAL A 78 -0.91 -22.84 3.42
C VAL A 78 0.33 -23.52 2.86
#